data_AF-A0A0N5D8C9-F1
#
_entry.id   AF-A0A0N5D8C9-F1
#
_cell.length_a   1.000
_cell.length_b   1.000
_cell.length_c   1.000
_cell.angle_alpha   90.00
_cell.angle_beta   90.00
_cell.angle_gamma   90.00
#
_symmetry.space_group_name_H-M   'P 1'
#
loop_
_entity.id
_entity.type
_entity.pdbx_description
1 polymer ?
#
loop_
_entity_poly.entity_id
_entity_poly.type
_entity_poly.pdbx_seq_one_letter_code
_entity_poly.pdbx_strand_id
1 'polypeptide(L)' 'MGEAITGFILCIISCIAFGFMFAPLRNLNCKDGFYVQWIQCAVVFFVGFTINSVRGFPAFNPIAMIGGFLFATGK' A
#
# COMPACT_ATOMS: atom_id res chain seq x y z
N MET A 1 5.12 -22.84 -11.74
CA MET A 1 4.17 -23.10 -10.64
C MET A 1 4.65 -22.51 -9.31
N GLY A 2 5.95 -22.60 -8.95
CA GLY A 2 6.49 -21.99 -7.73
C GLY A 2 6.29 -20.47 -7.63
N GLU A 3 6.59 -19.72 -8.68
CA GLU A 3 6.48 -18.25 -8.70
C GLU A 3 5.06 -17.72 -8.41
N ALA A 4 4.03 -18.38 -8.95
CA ALA A 4 2.65 -17.97 -8.74
C ALA A 4 2.20 -18.20 -7.29
N ILE A 5 2.60 -19.32 -6.69
CA ILE A 5 2.32 -19.63 -5.28
C ILE A 5 2.99 -18.60 -4.37
N THR A 6 4.26 -18.27 -4.64
CA THR A 6 4.97 -17.21 -3.93
C THR A 6 4.24 -15.87 -4.05
N GLY A 7 3.76 -15.51 -5.25
CA GLY A 7 2.95 -14.32 -5.49
C GLY A 7 1.66 -14.29 -4.66
N PHE A 8 0.91 -15.39 -4.60
CA PHE A 8 -0.30 -15.47 -3.78
C PHE A 8 -0.01 -15.38 -2.27
N ILE A 9 1.05 -16.04 -1.79
CA ILE A 9 1.47 -15.95 -0.39
C ILE A 9 1.84 -14.51 -0.02
N LEU A 10 2.61 -13.83 -0.88
CA LEU A 10 2.98 -12.42 -0.70
C LEU A 10 1.73 -11.52 -0.68
N CYS A 11 0.75 -11.77 -1.54
CA CYS A 11 -0.52 -11.04 -1.53
C CYS A 11 -1.27 -11.20 -0.20
N ILE A 12 -1.36 -12.41 0.33
CA ILE A 12 -2.02 -12.68 1.63
C ILE A 12 -1.31 -11.93 2.76
N ILE A 13 0.02 -12.00 2.80
CA ILE A 13 0.83 -11.27 3.78
C ILE A 13 0.59 -9.77 3.68
N SER A 14 0.53 -9.23 2.45
CA SER A 14 0.26 -7.81 2.20
C SER A 14 -1.12 -7.40 2.71
N CYS A 15 -2.17 -8.21 2.49
CA CYS A 15 -3.52 -7.92 2.99
C CYS A 15 -3.56 -7.88 4.52
N ILE A 16 -2.88 -8.81 5.20
CA ILE A 16 -2.82 -8.85 6.65
C ILE A 16 -2.06 -7.62 7.18
N ALA A 17 -0.91 -7.29 6.59
CA ALA A 17 -0.09 -6.15 7.00
C ALA A 17 -0.86 -4.83 6.85
N PHE A 18 -1.54 -4.61 5.72
CA PHE A 18 -2.36 -3.43 5.50
C PHE A 18 -3.57 -3.36 6.44
N GLY A 19 -4.21 -4.50 6.74
CA GLY A 19 -5.34 -4.56 7.66
C GLY A 19 -4.94 -4.30 9.12
N PHE A 20 -3.77 -4.78 9.55
CA PHE A 20 -3.31 -4.63 10.93
C PHE A 20 -2.78 -3.22 11.23
N MET A 21 -2.47 -2.43 10.20
CA MET A 21 -1.89 -1.11 10.34
C MET A 21 -2.72 -0.14 11.20
N PHE A 22 -4.04 -0.31 11.23
CA PHE A 22 -4.95 0.54 12.00
C PHE A 22 -5.10 0.13 13.48
N ALA A 23 -4.74 -1.12 13.84
CA ALA A 23 -4.83 -1.61 15.21
C ALA A 23 -3.90 -0.86 16.21
N PRO A 24 -2.61 -0.65 15.93
CA PRO A 24 -1.73 0.14 16.80
C PRO A 24 -2.02 1.64 16.72
N LEU A 25 -2.52 2.11 15.57
CA LEU A 25 -2.85 3.51 15.34
C LEU A 25 -3.97 4.00 16.26
N ARG A 26 -4.89 3.12 16.67
CA ARG A 26 -5.94 3.41 17.65
C ARG A 26 -5.40 3.71 19.05
N ASN A 27 -4.26 3.13 19.41
CA ASN A 27 -3.68 3.27 20.75
C ASN A 27 -2.67 4.42 20.84
N LEU A 28 -2.31 5.03 19.70
CA LEU A 28 -1.43 6.19 19.63
C LEU A 28 -2.30 7.46 19.52
N ASN A 29 -1.87 8.55 20.17
CA ASN A 29 -2.47 9.88 19.96
C ASN A 29 -2.05 10.41 18.58
N CYS A 30 -2.56 9.78 17.53
CA CYS A 30 -2.47 10.31 16.19
C CYS A 30 -3.34 11.57 16.14
N LYS A 31 -2.80 12.64 15.54
CA LYS A 31 -3.57 13.85 15.14
C LYS A 31 -4.72 13.45 14.19
N ASP A 32 -5.37 14.44 13.59
CA ASP A 32 -6.51 14.24 12.69
C ASP A 32 -6.32 13.12 11.64
N GLY A 33 -7.42 12.43 11.31
CA GLY A 33 -7.42 11.33 10.33
C GLY A 33 -6.87 11.74 8.96
N PHE A 34 -7.03 13.01 8.58
CA PHE A 34 -6.45 13.58 7.35
C PHE A 34 -4.92 13.57 7.36
N TYR A 35 -4.28 13.88 8.50
CA TYR A 35 -2.82 13.89 8.62
C TYR A 35 -2.27 12.46 8.50
N VAL A 36 -2.92 11.49 9.15
CA VAL A 36 -2.56 10.08 9.03
C VAL A 36 -2.66 9.64 7.57
N GLN A 37 -3.80 9.89 6.91
CA GLN A 37 -4.02 9.50 5.53
C GLN A 37 -2.99 10.12 4.58
N TRP A 38 -2.63 11.39 4.80
CA TRP A 38 -1.60 12.06 4.02
C TRP A 38 -0.23 11.41 4.17
N ILE A 39 0.19 11.11 5.41
CA ILE A 39 1.46 10.41 5.68
C ILE A 39 1.44 9.01 5.06
N GLN A 40 0.31 8.29 5.15
CA GLN A 40 0.16 6.97 4.54
C GLN A 40 0.33 7.01 3.02
N CYS A 41 -0.35 7.94 2.34
CA CYS A 41 -0.20 8.12 0.91
C CYS A 41 1.25 8.48 0.52
N ALA A 42 1.93 9.32 1.29
CA ALA A 42 3.32 9.67 1.04
C ALA A 42 4.24 8.44 1.13
N VAL A 43 4.10 7.62 2.18
CA VAL A 43 4.91 6.40 2.37
C VAL A 43 4.69 5.40 1.22
N VAL A 44 3.42 5.13 0.85
CA VAL A 44 3.10 4.22 -0.26
C VAL A 44 3.69 4.73 -1.58
N PHE A 45 3.65 6.05 -1.82
CA PHE A 45 4.25 6.65 -3.01
C PHE A 45 5.77 6.46 -3.05
N PHE A 46 6.48 6.73 -1.94
CA PHE A 46 7.93 6.55 -1.89
C PHE A 46 8.37 5.09 -2.07
N VAL A 47 7.69 4.16 -1.40
CA VAL A 47 7.98 2.72 -1.53
C VAL A 47 7.66 2.24 -2.94
N GLY A 48 6.52 2.63 -3.49
CA GLY A 48 6.11 2.30 -4.86
C GLY A 48 7.09 2.86 -5.90
N PHE A 49 7.52 4.11 -5.75
CA PHE A 49 8.50 4.75 -6.63
C PHE A 49 9.87 4.06 -6.57
N THR A 50 10.31 3.67 -5.38
CA THR A 50 11.57 2.93 -5.18
C THR A 50 11.51 1.58 -5.90
N ILE A 51 10.43 0.81 -5.70
CA ILE A 51 10.24 -0.49 -6.36
C ILE A 51 10.16 -0.33 -7.88
N ASN A 52 9.46 0.71 -8.37
CA ASN A 52 9.35 1.00 -9.80
C ASN A 52 10.70 1.36 -10.43
N SER A 53 11.54 2.09 -9.70
CA SER A 53 12.90 2.44 -10.11
C SER A 53 13.81 1.21 -10.18
N VAL A 54 13.75 0.32 -9.18
CA VAL A 54 14.53 -0.94 -9.15
C VAL A 54 14.12 -1.89 -10.28
N ARG A 55 12.85 -1.87 -10.71
CA ARG A 55 12.34 -2.70 -11.83
C ARG A 55 12.54 -2.06 -13.21
N GLY A 56 13.17 -0.89 -13.31
CA GLY A 56 13.51 -0.26 -14.59
C GLY A 56 12.30 0.30 -15.35
N PHE A 57 11.36 0.95 -14.65
CA PHE A 57 10.17 1.59 -15.24
C PHE A 57 9.29 0.65 -16.09
N PRO A 58 8.74 -0.43 -15.51
CA PRO A 58 7.74 -1.25 -16.19
C PRO A 58 6.47 -0.45 -16.50
N ALA A 59 5.73 -0.86 -17.53
CA ALA A 59 4.46 -0.22 -17.89
C ALA A 59 3.43 -0.35 -16.74
N PHE A 60 2.82 0.77 -16.37
CA PHE A 60 1.79 0.81 -15.32
C PHE A 60 0.50 0.14 -15.80
N ASN A 61 0.01 -0.81 -15.02
CA ASN A 61 -1.25 -1.47 -15.31
C ASN A 61 -2.42 -0.67 -14.71
N PRO A 62 -3.34 -0.12 -15.52
CA PRO A 62 -4.37 0.82 -15.04
C PRO A 62 -5.34 0.20 -14.03
N ILE A 63 -5.57 -1.12 -14.10
CA ILE A 63 -6.43 -1.83 -13.16
C ILE A 63 -5.84 -1.79 -11.74
N ALA A 64 -4.51 -1.87 -11.61
CA ALA A 64 -3.83 -1.77 -10.32
C ALA A 64 -3.90 -0.35 -9.73
N MET A 65 -3.99 0.69 -10.58
CA MET A 65 -4.07 2.08 -10.12
C MET A 65 -5.42 2.42 -9.45
N ILE A 66 -6.49 1.70 -9.78
CA ILE A 66 -7.82 1.90 -9.18
C ILE A 66 -7.79 1.64 -7.67
N GLY A 67 -7.05 0.61 -7.22
CA GLY A 67 -6.90 0.31 -5.80
C GLY A 67 -6.25 1.45 -5.03
N GLY A 68 -5.20 2.06 -5.60
CA GLY A 68 -4.55 3.25 -5.03
C GLY A 68 -5.46 4.48 -4.99
N PHE A 69 -6.27 4.68 -6.04
CA PHE A 69 -7.25 5.77 -6.09
C PHE A 69 -8.34 5.64 -5.03
N LEU A 70 -8.89 4.42 -4.86
CA LEU A 70 -9.87 4.13 -3.81
C LEU A 70 -9.26 4.28 -2.41
N PHE A 71 -8.02 3.84 -2.23
CA PHE A 71 -7.29 4.02 -0.97
C PHE A 71 -7.11 5.50 -0.63
N ALA A 72 -6.69 6.34 -1.59
CA ALA A 72 -6.46 7.76 -1.37
C ALA A 72 -7.75 8.58 -1.16
N THR A 73 -8.86 8.18 -1.80
CA THR A 73 -10.16 8.87 -1.75
C THR A 73 -11.07 8.36 -0.61
N GLY A 74 -10.64 7.31 0.09
CA GLY A 74 -11.28 6.83 1.31
C GLY A 74 -11.28 7.92 2.37
N LYS A 75 -12.49 8.27 2.84
CA LYS A 75 -12.69 9.25 3.92
C LYS A 75 -12.50 8.57 5.27
#